data_AF-A0A069D547-F1
#
_entry.id   AF-A0A069D547-F1
#
_cell.length_a   1.000
_cell.length_b   1.000
_cell.length_c   1.000
_cell.angle_alpha   90.00
_cell.angle_beta   90.00
_cell.angle_gamma   90.00
#
_symmetry.space_group_name_H-M   'P 1'
#
loop_
_entity.id
_entity.type
_entity.pdbx_description
1 polymer ?
#
loop_
_entity_poly.entity_id
_entity_poly.type
_entity_poly.pdbx_seq_one_letter_code
_entity_poly.pdbx_strand_id
1 'polypeptide(L)'
;MYEKTATAMKSIYQRVIDHRKGDCMQAAIASLFDDEYENVPAFIENDNMGELFDKYLESKGYVCENGLYNKTWGILLHPTEECKRKTRFYEPQVLKPENMGEGVNGLFYCSVLSPKYFSWNDMNMHAVICDKNFNIVHDPNLEYRGIRSYPLASVIGFNGITGVYNIVKK
;
A
#
# COMPACT_ATOMS: atom_id res chain seq x y z
N MET A 1 -11.50 32.20 -8.18
CA MET A 1 -11.30 30.78 -7.84
C MET A 1 -10.11 30.73 -6.90
N TYR A 2 -10.32 30.39 -5.63
CA TYR A 2 -9.20 30.15 -4.73
C TYR A 2 -8.69 28.73 -5.01
N GLU A 3 -7.47 28.62 -5.52
CA GLU A 3 -6.72 27.37 -5.49
C GLU A 3 -6.65 26.92 -4.02
N LYS A 4 -7.29 25.80 -3.70
CA LYS A 4 -7.03 25.10 -2.44
C LYS A 4 -5.54 24.74 -2.48
N THR A 5 -4.72 25.45 -1.73
CA THR A 5 -3.37 25.02 -1.39
C THR A 5 -3.50 23.59 -0.85
N ALA A 6 -2.87 22.63 -1.52
CA ALA A 6 -2.82 21.25 -1.06
C ALA A 6 -2.22 21.27 0.36
N THR A 7 -3.07 21.02 1.36
CA THR A 7 -2.61 20.84 2.73
C THR A 7 -1.68 19.64 2.75
N ALA A 8 -0.44 19.85 3.21
CA ALA A 8 0.54 18.78 3.32
C ALA A 8 -0.05 17.65 4.19
N MET A 9 0.09 16.41 3.73
CA MET A 9 -0.41 15.22 4.43
C MET A 9 0.24 15.09 5.80
N LYS A 10 -0.55 14.86 6.85
CA LYS A 10 -0.05 14.53 8.18
C LYS A 10 0.64 13.17 8.15
N SER A 11 1.90 13.14 8.60
CA SER A 11 2.68 11.90 8.69
C SER A 11 2.46 11.25 10.05
N ILE A 12 1.67 10.18 10.07
CA ILE A 12 1.45 9.33 11.25
C ILE A 12 2.40 8.13 11.16
N TYR A 13 3.12 7.88 12.24
CA TYR A 13 4.06 6.77 12.34
C TYR A 13 3.48 5.63 13.17
N GLN A 14 3.86 4.42 12.79
CA GLN A 14 3.48 3.18 13.46
C GLN A 14 4.07 3.15 14.87
N ARG A 15 3.34 2.59 15.84
CA ARG A 15 3.75 2.54 17.26
C ARG A 15 4.31 1.17 17.63
N VAL A 16 3.91 0.13 16.90
CA VAL A 16 4.33 -1.26 17.08
C VAL A 16 5.12 -1.71 15.85
N ILE A 17 6.41 -1.91 16.03
CA ILE A 17 7.30 -2.49 15.01
C ILE A 17 7.58 -3.94 15.40
N ASP A 18 6.73 -4.85 14.94
CA ASP A 18 6.86 -6.28 15.19
C ASP A 18 6.67 -7.10 13.91
N HIS A 19 7.36 -8.22 13.85
CA HIS A 19 7.28 -9.17 12.76
C HIS A 19 5.87 -9.77 12.67
N ARG A 20 5.17 -9.50 11.55
CA ARG A 20 3.78 -9.94 11.26
C ARG A 20 2.70 -9.36 12.19
N LYS A 21 3.07 -8.53 13.17
CA LYS A 21 2.17 -7.92 14.15
C LYS A 21 2.34 -6.40 14.28
N GLY A 22 3.03 -5.79 13.33
CA GLY A 22 3.21 -4.34 13.30
C GLY A 22 1.95 -3.60 12.83
N ASP A 23 1.74 -2.41 13.37
CA ASP A 23 0.56 -1.56 13.14
C ASP A 23 0.73 -0.60 11.93
N CYS A 24 1.62 -0.93 11.00
CA CYS A 24 1.94 -0.13 9.82
C CYS A 24 0.71 0.27 8.98
N MET A 25 -0.26 -0.64 8.82
CA MET A 25 -1.50 -0.38 8.09
C MET A 25 -2.34 0.72 8.78
N GLN A 26 -2.46 0.70 10.11
CA GLN A 26 -3.21 1.70 10.86
C GLN A 26 -2.58 3.09 10.70
N ALA A 27 -1.25 3.19 10.84
CA ALA A 27 -0.52 4.44 10.66
C ALA A 27 -0.57 4.98 9.22
N ALA A 28 -0.45 4.09 8.21
CA ALA A 28 -0.56 4.48 6.82
C ALA A 28 -1.97 5.01 6.50
N ILE A 29 -3.03 4.34 6.96
CA ILE A 29 -4.40 4.80 6.74
C ILE A 29 -4.71 6.09 7.50
N ALA A 30 -4.21 6.24 8.73
CA ALA A 30 -4.35 7.50 9.48
C ALA A 30 -3.69 8.67 8.72
N SER A 31 -2.49 8.45 8.18
CA SER A 31 -1.79 9.46 7.37
C SER A 31 -2.55 9.78 6.08
N LEU A 32 -3.01 8.76 5.36
CA LEU A 32 -3.70 8.91 4.07
C LEU A 32 -4.98 9.75 4.18
N PHE A 33 -5.71 9.62 5.28
CA PHE A 33 -6.97 10.32 5.54
C PHE A 33 -6.82 11.58 6.41
N ASP A 34 -5.58 11.96 6.76
CA ASP A 34 -5.31 13.06 7.69
C ASP A 34 -6.08 12.91 9.02
N ASP A 35 -6.11 11.69 9.56
CA ASP A 35 -6.83 11.33 10.77
C ASP A 35 -5.88 11.20 11.99
N GLU A 36 -6.47 11.10 13.17
CA GLU A 36 -5.75 10.65 14.35
C GLU A 36 -5.57 9.13 14.33
N TYR A 37 -4.45 8.66 14.89
CA TYR A 37 -4.10 7.25 14.95
C TYR A 37 -5.22 6.41 15.60
N GLU A 38 -5.79 6.95 16.68
CA GLU A 38 -6.85 6.34 17.49
C GLU A 38 -8.19 6.24 16.77
N ASN A 39 -8.41 7.01 15.71
CA ASN A 39 -9.64 6.99 14.93
C ASN A 39 -9.65 5.90 13.84
N VAL A 40 -8.47 5.31 13.57
CA VAL A 40 -8.32 4.22 12.62
C VAL A 40 -8.37 2.88 13.35
N PRO A 41 -9.08 1.85 12.86
CA PRO A 41 -9.12 0.55 13.50
C PRO A 41 -7.74 -0.07 13.73
N ALA A 42 -7.54 -0.71 14.88
CA ALA A 42 -6.39 -1.56 15.13
C ALA A 42 -6.52 -2.86 14.34
N PHE A 43 -6.10 -2.84 13.07
CA PHE A 43 -6.26 -3.97 12.16
C PHE A 43 -5.59 -5.25 12.67
N ILE A 44 -4.42 -5.14 13.30
CA ILE A 44 -3.64 -6.30 13.80
C ILE A 44 -4.34 -7.10 14.90
N GLU A 45 -5.30 -6.52 15.60
CA GLU A 45 -5.98 -7.14 16.75
C GLU A 45 -7.22 -7.95 16.33
N ASN A 46 -7.55 -7.96 15.03
CA ASN A 46 -8.82 -8.47 14.54
C ASN A 46 -8.62 -9.43 13.36
N ASP A 47 -9.21 -10.62 13.45
CA ASP A 47 -9.16 -11.61 12.37
C ASP A 47 -9.88 -11.15 11.09
N ASN A 48 -10.78 -10.16 11.21
CA ASN A 48 -11.58 -9.63 10.10
C ASN A 48 -11.11 -8.24 9.65
N MET A 49 -9.81 -8.15 9.37
CA MET A 49 -9.16 -6.91 8.90
C MET A 49 -9.87 -6.26 7.70
N GLY A 50 -10.34 -7.08 6.73
CA GLY A 50 -10.98 -6.60 5.52
C GLY A 50 -12.28 -5.84 5.80
N GLU A 51 -13.17 -6.40 6.62
CA GLU A 51 -14.43 -5.74 6.97
C GLU A 51 -14.21 -4.45 7.76
N LEU A 52 -13.23 -4.43 8.67
CA LEU A 52 -12.88 -3.21 9.41
C LEU A 52 -12.33 -2.12 8.48
N PHE A 53 -11.52 -2.51 7.51
CA PHE A 53 -10.98 -1.62 6.50
C PHE A 53 -12.11 -1.00 5.67
N ASP A 54 -13.01 -1.82 5.13
CA ASP A 54 -14.13 -1.36 4.32
C ASP A 54 -15.06 -0.43 5.12
N LYS A 55 -15.43 -0.81 6.35
CA LYS A 55 -16.24 0.04 7.25
C LYS A 55 -15.58 1.39 7.54
N TYR A 56 -14.27 1.41 7.74
CA TYR A 56 -13.54 2.66 7.93
C TYR A 56 -13.60 3.52 6.66
N LEU A 57 -13.33 2.94 5.49
CA LEU A 57 -13.43 3.68 4.21
C LEU A 57 -14.82 4.26 4.01
N GLU A 58 -15.87 3.46 4.23
CA GLU A 58 -17.26 3.91 4.13
C GLU A 58 -17.56 5.08 5.07
N SER A 59 -17.04 5.04 6.31
CA SER A 59 -17.21 6.13 7.27
C SER A 59 -16.57 7.45 6.83
N LYS A 60 -15.57 7.38 5.93
CA LYS A 60 -14.91 8.53 5.31
C LYS A 60 -15.52 8.94 3.97
N GLY A 61 -16.53 8.22 3.48
CA GLY A 61 -17.15 8.45 2.17
C GLY A 61 -16.35 7.87 1.00
N TYR A 62 -15.60 6.79 1.23
CA TYR A 62 -14.80 6.10 0.22
C TYR A 62 -15.15 4.61 0.15
N VAL A 63 -14.72 3.95 -0.93
CA VAL A 63 -14.77 2.49 -1.10
C VAL A 63 -13.48 2.01 -1.75
N CYS A 64 -13.09 0.75 -1.52
CA CYS A 64 -12.01 0.12 -2.27
C CYS A 64 -12.61 -0.61 -3.49
N GLU A 65 -12.48 -0.05 -4.69
CA GLU A 65 -13.05 -0.67 -5.90
C GLU A 65 -12.29 -1.92 -6.33
N ASN A 66 -10.96 -1.88 -6.29
CA ASN A 66 -10.11 -2.99 -6.67
C ASN A 66 -8.69 -2.86 -6.10
N GLY A 67 -7.94 -3.97 -6.19
CA GLY A 67 -6.50 -3.97 -6.04
C GLY A 67 -5.82 -3.97 -7.42
N LEU A 68 -4.77 -3.16 -7.56
CA LEU A 68 -3.84 -3.22 -8.67
C LEU A 68 -2.61 -4.02 -8.24
N TYR A 69 -2.16 -4.95 -9.07
CA TYR A 69 -1.11 -5.90 -8.74
C TYR A 69 0.10 -5.72 -9.65
N ASN A 70 1.29 -5.74 -9.05
CA ASN A 70 2.53 -5.74 -9.81
C ASN A 70 2.70 -7.10 -10.51
N LYS A 71 2.62 -7.07 -11.84
CA LYS A 71 2.72 -8.28 -12.67
C LYS A 71 4.03 -9.03 -12.48
N THR A 72 5.16 -8.31 -12.41
CA THR A 72 6.48 -8.92 -12.22
C THR A 72 6.55 -9.61 -10.87
N TRP A 73 5.99 -9.00 -9.83
CA TRP A 73 5.85 -9.65 -8.52
C TRP A 73 4.98 -10.92 -8.58
N GLY A 74 3.81 -10.86 -9.22
CA GLY A 74 2.95 -12.03 -9.39
C GLY A 74 3.62 -13.19 -10.13
N ILE A 75 4.46 -12.90 -11.12
CA ILE A 75 5.31 -13.88 -11.81
C ILE A 75 6.33 -14.51 -10.86
N LEU A 76 7.01 -13.70 -10.04
CA LEU A 76 8.02 -14.18 -9.10
C LEU A 76 7.44 -15.08 -8.01
N LEU A 77 6.16 -14.96 -7.69
CA LEU A 77 5.45 -15.85 -6.76
C LEU A 77 5.12 -17.22 -7.36
N HIS A 78 5.03 -17.32 -8.70
CA HIS A 78 4.68 -18.55 -9.41
C HIS A 78 5.63 -18.84 -10.58
N PRO A 79 6.96 -18.89 -10.36
CA PRO A 79 7.93 -18.92 -11.46
C PRO A 79 7.85 -20.22 -12.26
N THR A 80 7.55 -21.35 -11.63
CA THR A 80 7.39 -22.64 -12.31
C THR A 80 6.17 -22.69 -13.22
N GLU A 81 5.10 -21.98 -12.85
CA GLU A 81 3.90 -21.91 -13.69
C GLU A 81 4.20 -21.15 -14.98
N GLU A 82 4.96 -20.05 -14.91
CA GLU A 82 5.41 -19.30 -16.10
C GLU A 82 6.23 -20.14 -17.08
N CYS A 83 7.02 -21.11 -16.59
CA CYS A 83 7.76 -22.03 -17.47
C CYS A 83 6.83 -22.94 -18.28
N LYS A 84 5.63 -23.23 -17.78
CA LYS A 84 4.69 -24.19 -18.37
C LYS A 84 3.55 -23.52 -19.13
N ARG A 85 3.09 -22.37 -18.65
CA ARG A 85 2.01 -21.58 -19.22
C ARG A 85 2.24 -20.10 -18.96
N LYS A 86 1.93 -19.27 -19.94
CA LYS A 86 1.94 -17.82 -19.77
C LYS A 86 0.78 -17.41 -18.87
N THR A 87 1.05 -16.86 -17.68
CA THR A 87 0.01 -16.33 -16.80
C THR A 87 -0.71 -15.18 -17.51
N ARG A 88 -2.04 -15.25 -17.46
CA ARG A 88 -2.90 -14.18 -17.96
C ARG A 88 -3.27 -13.30 -16.78
N PHE A 89 -2.96 -12.03 -16.90
CA PHE A 89 -3.35 -11.01 -15.92
C PHE A 89 -4.61 -10.32 -16.43
N TYR A 90 -5.54 -10.02 -15.54
CA TYR A 90 -6.68 -9.19 -15.88
C TYR A 90 -6.18 -7.74 -16.00
N GLU A 91 -6.08 -7.24 -17.24
CA GLU A 91 -5.43 -5.96 -17.56
C GLU A 91 -5.91 -4.77 -16.71
N PRO A 92 -7.20 -4.61 -16.36
CA PRO A 92 -7.65 -3.53 -15.48
C PRO A 92 -7.10 -3.58 -14.05
N GLN A 93 -6.60 -4.74 -13.59
CA GLN A 93 -6.00 -4.93 -12.26
C GLN A 93 -4.47 -4.99 -12.30
N VAL A 94 -3.83 -4.71 -13.44
CA VAL A 94 -2.37 -4.62 -13.50
C VAL A 94 -1.92 -3.26 -12.95
N LEU A 95 -0.85 -3.22 -12.17
CA LEU A 95 -0.25 -1.98 -11.69
C LEU A 95 0.39 -1.20 -12.86
N LYS A 96 -0.27 -0.13 -13.29
CA LYS A 96 0.20 0.81 -14.31
C LYS A 96 -0.48 2.18 -14.13
N PRO A 97 0.14 3.31 -14.53
CA PRO A 97 -0.42 4.64 -14.32
C PRO A 97 -1.86 4.80 -14.83
N GLU A 98 -2.18 4.15 -15.96
CA GLU A 98 -3.50 4.26 -16.61
C GLU A 98 -4.62 3.57 -15.82
N ASN A 99 -4.28 2.62 -14.94
CA ASN A 99 -5.24 1.91 -14.09
C ASN A 99 -5.38 2.56 -12.70
N MET A 100 -4.52 3.52 -12.36
CA MET A 100 -4.59 4.25 -11.09
C MET A 100 -5.76 5.22 -11.14
N GLY A 101 -6.64 5.14 -10.15
CA GLY A 101 -7.76 6.07 -10.00
C GLY A 101 -7.32 7.48 -9.58
N GLU A 102 -8.23 8.19 -8.91
CA GLU A 102 -7.93 9.49 -8.30
C GLU A 102 -7.20 9.36 -6.95
N GLY A 103 -7.42 8.25 -6.23
CA GLY A 103 -6.90 8.03 -4.89
C GLY A 103 -7.51 8.98 -3.86
N VAL A 104 -6.95 8.99 -2.65
CA VAL A 104 -7.32 9.94 -1.59
C VAL A 104 -6.44 11.17 -1.75
N ASN A 105 -6.99 12.25 -2.30
CA ASN A 105 -6.24 13.49 -2.60
C ASN A 105 -4.99 13.26 -3.48
N GLY A 106 -5.07 12.33 -4.45
CA GLY A 106 -3.94 11.98 -5.31
C GLY A 106 -2.91 11.03 -4.68
N LEU A 107 -3.19 10.52 -3.49
CA LEU A 107 -2.37 9.57 -2.75
C LEU A 107 -3.02 8.19 -2.69
N PHE A 108 -2.19 7.16 -2.56
CA PHE A 108 -2.60 5.77 -2.66
C PHE A 108 -2.04 4.95 -1.50
N TYR A 109 -2.85 4.03 -0.98
CA TYR A 109 -2.40 3.00 -0.05
C TYR A 109 -1.75 1.87 -0.83
N CYS A 110 -0.47 1.60 -0.54
CA CYS A 110 0.37 0.71 -1.33
C CYS A 110 1.04 -0.33 -0.41
N SER A 111 1.39 -1.48 -0.99
CA SER A 111 2.15 -2.54 -0.31
C SER A 111 3.53 -2.66 -0.91
N VAL A 112 4.52 -2.90 -0.05
CA VAL A 112 5.91 -3.21 -0.42
C VAL A 112 6.38 -4.39 0.43
N LEU A 113 7.51 -4.99 0.08
CA LEU A 113 8.18 -5.95 0.97
C LEU A 113 8.89 -5.21 2.11
N SER A 114 8.80 -5.73 3.33
CA SER A 114 9.39 -5.10 4.51
C SER A 114 10.93 -5.12 4.47
N PRO A 115 11.63 -3.97 4.46
CA PRO A 115 13.10 -3.93 4.48
C PRO A 115 13.76 -4.73 5.62
N LYS A 116 13.15 -4.76 6.82
CA LYS A 116 13.69 -5.45 8.00
C LYS A 116 13.38 -6.95 8.03
N TYR A 117 12.21 -7.34 7.54
CA TYR A 117 11.67 -8.69 7.75
C TYR A 117 11.56 -9.55 6.48
N PHE A 118 11.76 -8.96 5.30
CA PHE A 118 11.69 -9.72 4.05
C PHE A 118 12.84 -10.73 3.94
N SER A 119 12.48 -11.97 3.66
CA SER A 119 13.36 -12.99 3.10
C SER A 119 12.58 -13.85 2.10
N TRP A 120 13.26 -14.64 1.28
CA TRP A 120 12.56 -15.57 0.39
C TRP A 120 11.73 -16.63 1.13
N ASN A 121 12.03 -16.88 2.41
CA ASN A 121 11.25 -17.77 3.28
C ASN A 121 10.13 -17.04 4.04
N ASP A 122 10.13 -15.70 4.01
CA ASP A 122 9.15 -14.86 4.69
C ASP A 122 8.87 -13.59 3.89
N MET A 123 7.81 -13.64 3.09
CA MET A 123 7.38 -12.55 2.21
C MET A 123 6.59 -11.49 2.99
N ASN A 124 7.17 -11.00 4.09
CA ASN A 124 6.53 -10.05 4.97
C ASN A 124 6.27 -8.72 4.24
N MET A 125 5.01 -8.29 4.25
CA MET A 125 4.55 -7.08 3.58
C MET A 125 4.53 -5.89 4.53
N HIS A 126 4.73 -4.69 3.99
CA HIS A 126 4.71 -3.43 4.72
C HIS A 126 3.81 -2.43 3.98
N ALA A 127 3.04 -1.66 4.76
CA ALA A 127 2.14 -0.64 4.25
C ALA A 127 2.87 0.69 4.06
N VAL A 128 2.69 1.33 2.90
CA VAL A 128 3.24 2.66 2.60
C VAL A 128 2.22 3.50 1.84
N ILE A 129 2.49 4.80 1.68
CA ILE A 129 1.71 5.69 0.82
C ILE A 129 2.54 6.07 -0.39
N CYS A 130 1.95 5.97 -1.57
CA CYS A 130 2.57 6.37 -2.82
C CYS A 130 1.75 7.43 -3.58
N ASP A 131 2.42 8.20 -4.44
CA ASP A 131 1.78 9.12 -5.38
C ASP A 131 1.40 8.41 -6.70
N LYS A 132 0.79 9.14 -7.63
CA LYS A 132 0.39 8.61 -8.95
C LYS A 132 1.56 8.18 -9.85
N ASN A 133 2.78 8.62 -9.52
CA ASN A 133 4.02 8.23 -10.22
C ASN A 133 4.73 7.07 -9.52
N PHE A 134 4.09 6.44 -8.53
CA PHE A 134 4.64 5.35 -7.71
C PHE A 134 5.84 5.76 -6.86
N ASN A 135 6.02 7.05 -6.59
CA ASN A 135 6.97 7.49 -5.57
C ASN A 135 6.36 7.23 -4.20
N ILE A 136 7.12 6.60 -3.31
CA ILE A 136 6.69 6.41 -1.93
C ILE A 136 6.90 7.73 -1.20
N VAL A 137 5.79 8.37 -0.81
CA VAL A 137 5.78 9.70 -0.20
C VAL A 137 5.74 9.63 1.33
N HIS A 138 5.31 8.49 1.88
CA HIS A 138 5.32 8.25 3.31
C HIS A 138 5.49 6.77 3.62
N ASP A 139 6.38 6.49 4.57
CA ASP A 139 6.56 5.19 5.19
C ASP A 139 6.25 5.35 6.69
N PRO A 140 5.28 4.59 7.24
CA PRO A 140 4.90 4.70 8.64
C PRO A 140 5.96 4.14 9.61
N ASN A 141 6.98 3.42 9.14
CA ASN A 141 8.10 2.98 9.97
C ASN A 141 9.24 4.00 9.96
N LEU A 142 9.48 4.66 11.10
CA LEU A 142 10.56 5.64 11.25
C LEU A 142 11.96 5.07 10.99
N GLU A 143 12.18 3.77 11.25
CA GLU A 143 13.46 3.12 10.96
C GLU A 143 13.78 3.08 9.46
N TYR A 144 12.78 3.22 8.60
CA TYR A 144 12.95 3.21 7.15
C TYR A 144 13.18 4.60 6.55
N ARG A 145 13.29 5.63 7.38
CA ARG A 145 13.64 6.98 6.90
C ARG A 145 15.02 6.95 6.25
N GLY A 146 15.09 7.36 4.99
CA GLY A 146 16.35 7.45 4.24
C GLY A 146 16.88 6.11 3.72
N ILE A 147 16.07 5.04 3.72
CA ILE A 147 16.46 3.82 3.00
C ILE A 147 16.68 4.14 1.52
N ARG A 148 17.66 3.46 0.92
CA ARG A 148 18.01 3.66 -0.48
C ARG A 148 17.01 3.02 -1.44
N SER A 149 16.43 1.88 -1.05
CA SER A 149 15.49 1.12 -1.88
C SER A 149 14.73 0.10 -1.04
N TYR A 150 13.47 -0.16 -1.40
CA TYR A 150 12.73 -1.31 -0.89
C TYR A 150 13.24 -2.60 -1.51
N PRO A 151 13.03 -3.76 -0.85
CA PRO A 151 13.40 -5.05 -1.40
C PRO A 151 12.79 -5.26 -2.79
N LEU A 152 13.61 -5.84 -3.68
CA LEU A 152 13.26 -6.14 -5.07
C LEU A 152 12.87 -4.93 -5.94
N ALA A 153 13.03 -3.68 -5.49
CA ALA A 153 12.63 -2.50 -6.26
C ALA A 153 13.26 -2.45 -7.68
N SER A 154 14.52 -2.89 -7.82
CA SER A 154 15.20 -2.98 -9.12
C SER A 154 14.71 -4.11 -10.02
N VAL A 155 13.99 -5.09 -9.47
CA VAL A 155 13.49 -6.28 -10.18
C VAL A 155 12.03 -6.07 -10.57
N ILE A 156 11.19 -5.65 -9.62
CA ILE A 156 9.74 -5.52 -9.85
C ILE A 156 9.33 -4.12 -10.31
N GLY A 157 10.24 -3.15 -10.30
CA GLY A 157 9.95 -1.76 -10.66
C GLY A 157 9.09 -1.06 -9.60
N PHE A 158 8.54 0.11 -9.96
CA PHE A 158 7.59 0.87 -9.13
C PHE A 158 8.06 1.07 -7.68
N ASN A 159 9.36 1.34 -7.47
CA ASN A 159 9.98 1.48 -6.15
C ASN A 159 9.74 0.29 -5.19
N GLY A 160 9.52 -0.92 -5.72
CA GLY A 160 9.26 -2.11 -4.91
C GLY A 160 7.80 -2.30 -4.50
N ILE A 161 6.88 -1.52 -5.08
CA ILE A 161 5.44 -1.68 -4.84
C ILE A 161 4.96 -3.00 -5.46
N THR A 162 4.37 -3.84 -4.62
CA THR A 162 3.79 -5.14 -4.97
C THR A 162 2.32 -5.03 -5.35
N GLY A 163 1.62 -4.03 -4.81
CA GLY A 163 0.23 -3.74 -5.15
C GLY A 163 -0.27 -2.44 -4.54
N VAL A 164 -1.34 -1.90 -5.12
CA VAL A 164 -2.01 -0.64 -4.73
C VAL A 164 -3.50 -0.91 -4.54
N TYR A 165 -4.09 -0.31 -3.51
CA TYR A 165 -5.53 -0.36 -3.30
C TYR A 165 -6.16 0.89 -3.91
N ASN A 166 -7.01 0.71 -4.93
CA ASN A 166 -7.75 1.81 -5.54
C ASN A 166 -8.93 2.19 -4.63
N ILE A 167 -8.63 3.09 -3.70
CA ILE A 167 -9.61 3.72 -2.82
C ILE A 167 -10.16 4.94 -3.55
N VAL A 168 -11.46 4.93 -3.81
CA VAL A 168 -12.16 5.99 -4.56
C VAL A 168 -13.28 6.59 -3.72
N LYS A 169 -13.59 7.85 -4.00
CA LYS A 169 -14.69 8.54 -3.33
C LYS A 169 -16.03 7.99 -3.80
N LYS A 170 -16.95 7.75 -2.87
CA LYS A 170 -18.32 7.29 -3.15
C LYS A 170 -19.21 8.42 -3.67
#